data_AF-A0A2D1GV68-F1
#
_entry.id   AF-A0A2D1GV68-F1
#
_cell.length_a   1.000
_cell.length_b   1.000
_cell.length_c   1.000
_cell.angle_alpha   90.00
_cell.angle_beta   90.00
_cell.angle_gamma   90.00
#
_symmetry.space_group_name_H-M   'P 1'
#
loop_
_entity.id
_entity.type
_entity.pdbx_description
1 polymer ?
#
loop_
_entity_poly.entity_id
_entity_poly.type
_entity_poly.pdbx_seq_one_letter_code
_entity_poly.pdbx_strand_id
1 'polypeptide(L)'
;MLSAGLGLFFYVNQNSFANGENYFKLGSDSKLLTHDSYQNRLFYTLKTGETVADLSKSQDINLSTIWSLNKHLYSSESEMMK
;
A
#
# COMPACT_ATOMS: atom_id res chain seq x y z
N MET A 1 42.06 -31.49 -8.14
CA MET A 1 40.61 -31.69 -7.97
C MET A 1 39.93 -30.43 -8.48
N LEU A 2 39.40 -30.45 -9.71
CA LEU A 2 38.67 -29.32 -10.30
C LEU A 2 37.18 -29.54 -10.03
N SER A 3 36.59 -28.70 -9.17
CA SER A 3 35.16 -28.66 -8.93
C SER A 3 34.47 -28.00 -10.13
N ALA A 4 33.84 -28.79 -10.98
CA ALA A 4 32.95 -28.27 -12.01
C ALA A 4 31.59 -27.96 -11.37
N GLY A 5 31.36 -26.68 -11.06
CA GLY A 5 30.04 -26.22 -10.65
C GLY A 5 29.06 -26.39 -11.82
N LEU A 6 28.02 -27.20 -11.62
CA LEU A 6 26.87 -27.33 -12.51
C LEU A 6 26.09 -26.00 -12.52
N GLY A 7 26.54 -25.05 -13.33
CA GLY A 7 25.75 -23.89 -13.70
C GLY A 7 24.66 -24.32 -14.69
N LEU A 8 23.40 -24.19 -14.30
CA LEU A 8 22.28 -24.28 -15.23
C LEU A 8 22.36 -23.10 -16.20
N PHE A 9 22.87 -23.33 -17.41
CA PHE A 9 22.85 -22.36 -18.48
C PHE A 9 21.51 -22.43 -19.21
N PHE A 10 20.66 -21.42 -19.01
CA PHE A 10 19.46 -21.25 -19.82
C PHE A 10 19.84 -20.61 -21.15
N TYR A 11 19.82 -21.41 -22.22
CA TYR A 11 19.95 -20.90 -23.59
C TYR A 11 18.59 -20.35 -24.03
N VAL A 12 18.45 -19.01 -24.03
CA VAL A 12 17.24 -18.37 -24.56
C VAL A 12 17.34 -18.40 -26.09
N ASN A 13 16.47 -19.19 -26.72
CA ASN A 13 16.31 -19.15 -28.18
C ASN A 13 15.82 -17.75 -28.57
N GLN A 14 16.61 -17.03 -29.38
CA GLN A 14 16.32 -15.65 -29.79
C GLN A 14 15.06 -15.51 -30.65
N ASN A 15 14.48 -16.62 -31.12
CA ASN A 15 13.22 -16.64 -31.90
C ASN A 15 11.98 -16.94 -31.05
N SER A 16 12.13 -17.18 -29.74
CA SER A 16 11.01 -17.37 -28.82
C SER A 16 10.58 -16.03 -28.25
N PHE A 17 9.92 -15.19 -29.07
CA PHE A 17 9.16 -14.05 -28.55
C PHE A 17 7.94 -14.59 -27.80
N ALA A 18 8.15 -15.03 -26.57
CA ALA A 18 7.07 -15.22 -25.62
C ALA A 18 6.42 -13.85 -25.42
N ASN A 19 5.15 -13.67 -25.80
CA ASN A 19 4.39 -12.46 -25.51
C ASN A 19 4.57 -12.08 -24.04
N GLY A 20 4.55 -10.78 -23.71
CA GLY A 20 4.79 -10.31 -22.33
C GLY A 20 3.87 -10.92 -21.27
N GLU A 21 2.76 -11.55 -21.68
CA GLU A 21 1.82 -12.30 -20.85
C GLU A 21 2.29 -13.72 -20.47
N ASN A 22 3.18 -14.32 -21.26
CA ASN A 22 3.64 -15.70 -21.07
C ASN A 22 4.75 -15.83 -20.00
N TYR A 23 5.30 -14.71 -19.52
CA TYR A 23 6.27 -14.69 -18.42
C TYR A 23 5.92 -13.60 -17.40
N PHE A 24 5.49 -14.02 -16.21
CA PHE A 24 5.09 -13.10 -15.14
C PHE A 24 6.31 -12.51 -14.42
N LYS A 25 6.36 -11.18 -14.32
CA LYS A 25 7.36 -10.46 -13.53
C LYS A 25 6.77 -10.11 -12.15
N LEU A 26 7.52 -10.42 -11.08
CA LEU A 26 7.11 -10.06 -9.70
C LEU A 26 7.02 -8.55 -9.48
N GLY A 27 7.83 -7.76 -10.21
CA GLY A 27 7.77 -6.30 -10.25
C GLY A 27 7.29 -5.82 -11.61
N SER A 28 6.56 -4.70 -11.62
CA SER A 28 6.14 -4.02 -12.84
C SER A 28 6.68 -2.59 -12.81
N ASP A 29 7.40 -2.19 -13.86
CA ASP A 29 7.93 -0.82 -14.01
C ASP A 29 6.80 0.22 -14.06
N SER A 30 5.58 -0.19 -14.44
CA SER A 30 4.39 0.64 -14.38
C SER A 30 3.89 0.88 -12.96
N LYS A 31 4.20 -0.01 -12.00
CA LYS A 31 3.83 0.16 -10.59
C LYS A 31 4.93 0.95 -9.87
N LEU A 32 4.66 2.22 -9.62
CA LEU A 32 5.54 3.07 -8.82
C LEU A 32 5.40 2.73 -7.32
N LEU A 33 6.39 2.05 -6.75
CA LEU A 33 6.38 1.61 -5.35
C LEU A 33 6.20 2.76 -4.34
N THR A 34 6.67 3.96 -4.66
CA THR A 34 6.47 5.15 -3.82
C THR A 34 4.99 5.51 -3.66
N HIS A 35 4.17 5.31 -4.69
CA HIS A 35 2.72 5.59 -4.63
C HIS A 35 1.96 4.54 -3.81
N ASP A 36 2.45 3.31 -3.75
CA ASP A 36 1.88 2.23 -2.93
C ASP A 36 1.91 2.61 -1.43
N SER A 37 2.97 3.30 -1.01
CA SER A 37 3.11 3.76 0.38
C SER A 37 2.10 4.85 0.78
N TYR A 38 1.59 5.63 -0.17
CA TYR A 38 0.53 6.63 0.07
C TYR A 38 -0.82 5.97 0.36
N GLN A 39 -1.12 4.83 -0.27
CA GLN A 39 -2.36 4.09 -0.03
C GLN A 39 -2.42 3.46 1.37
N ASN A 40 -1.27 3.24 2.00
CA ASN A 40 -1.20 2.64 3.33
C ASN A 40 -1.66 3.60 4.44
N ARG A 41 -1.51 4.92 4.26
CA ARG A 41 -1.95 5.93 5.23
C ARG A 41 -2.47 7.17 4.53
N LEU A 42 -3.76 7.44 4.72
CA LEU A 42 -4.40 8.65 4.25
C LEU A 42 -4.46 9.68 5.39
N PHE A 43 -3.91 10.87 5.14
CA PHE A 43 -4.00 12.01 6.07
C PHE A 43 -5.12 12.93 5.61
N TYR A 44 -6.03 13.29 6.53
CA TYR A 44 -7.12 14.23 6.29
C TYR A 44 -7.02 15.42 7.25
N THR A 45 -7.32 16.61 6.75
CA THR A 45 -7.37 17.84 7.56
C THR A 45 -8.83 18.21 7.80
N LEU A 46 -9.25 18.22 9.06
CA LEU A 46 -10.57 18.71 9.47
C LEU A 46 -10.70 20.20 9.09
N LYS A 47 -11.77 20.52 8.37
CA LYS A 47 -12.09 21.90 7.98
C LYS A 47 -13.03 22.54 8.99
N THR A 48 -13.02 23.87 9.05
CA THR A 48 -13.97 24.62 9.87
C THR A 48 -15.41 24.26 9.50
N GLY A 49 -16.19 23.81 10.48
CA GLY A 49 -17.58 23.40 10.31
C GLY A 49 -17.78 21.91 9.97
N GLU A 50 -16.71 21.14 9.73
CA GLU A 50 -16.77 19.68 9.67
C GLU A 50 -16.52 19.10 11.07
N THR A 51 -17.20 17.99 11.39
CA THR A 51 -16.94 17.22 12.61
C THR A 51 -16.37 15.84 12.29
N VAL A 52 -15.73 15.20 13.27
CA VAL A 52 -15.27 13.81 13.14
C VAL A 52 -16.44 12.86 12.89
N ALA A 53 -17.64 13.17 13.38
CA ALA A 53 -18.86 12.41 13.11
C ALA A 53 -19.27 12.49 11.63
N ASP A 54 -19.12 13.65 10.99
CA ASP A 54 -19.40 13.80 9.56
C ASP A 54 -18.43 12.97 8.72
N LEU A 55 -17.14 12.93 9.10
CA LEU A 55 -16.15 12.09 8.44
C LEU A 55 -16.44 10.60 8.62
N SER A 56 -16.77 10.17 9.84
CA SER A 56 -17.16 8.80 10.16
C SER A 56 -18.32 8.33 9.28
N LYS A 57 -19.35 9.16 9.15
CA LYS A 57 -20.51 8.89 8.30
C LYS A 57 -20.14 8.86 6.81
N SER A 58 -19.33 9.80 6.35
CA SER A 58 -18.89 9.91 4.95
C SER A 58 -18.08 8.68 4.50
N GLN A 59 -17.25 8.14 5.39
CA GLN A 59 -16.37 7.01 5.09
C GLN A 59 -16.98 5.64 5.45
N ASP A 60 -18.17 5.63 6.07
CA ASP A 60 -18.80 4.42 6.61
C ASP A 60 -17.88 3.66 7.58
N ILE A 61 -17.19 4.40 8.45
CA ILE A 61 -16.26 3.87 9.45
C ILE A 61 -16.77 4.21 10.84
N ASN A 62 -16.83 3.22 11.73
CA ASN A 62 -17.23 3.41 13.13
C ASN A 62 -16.29 4.38 13.88
N LEU A 63 -16.88 5.30 14.65
CA LEU A 63 -16.14 6.25 15.49
C LEU A 63 -15.16 5.56 16.46
N SER A 64 -15.55 4.42 17.01
CA SER A 64 -14.68 3.63 17.91
C SER A 64 -13.42 3.13 17.20
N THR A 65 -13.52 2.77 15.91
CA THR A 65 -12.38 2.38 15.08
C THR A 65 -11.47 3.59 14.84
N ILE A 66 -12.03 4.74 14.47
CA ILE A 66 -11.28 5.99 14.30
C ILE A 66 -10.54 6.36 15.58
N TRP A 67 -11.22 6.31 16.73
CA TRP A 67 -10.60 6.52 18.04
C TRP A 67 -9.47 5.51 18.31
N SER A 68 -9.72 4.21 18.12
CA SER A 68 -8.74 3.17 18.43
C SER A 68 -7.41 3.34 17.69
N LEU A 69 -7.47 3.83 16.44
CA LEU A 69 -6.31 4.07 15.60
C LEU A 69 -5.60 5.38 15.95
N ASN A 70 -6.35 6.43 16.33
CA ASN A 70 -5.82 7.77 16.55
C ASN A 70 -5.60 8.15 18.01
N LYS A 71 -6.00 7.32 18.98
CA LYS A 71 -5.90 7.60 20.44
C LYS A 71 -4.50 7.95 20.94
N HIS A 72 -3.46 7.63 20.19
CA HIS A 72 -2.08 7.97 20.51
C HIS A 72 -1.72 9.44 20.19
N LEU A 73 -2.58 10.13 19.42
CA LEU A 73 -2.41 11.53 19.02
C LEU A 73 -3.20 12.50 19.89
N TYR A 74 -4.17 12.02 20.66
CA TYR A 74 -5.10 12.83 21.45
C TYR A 74 -5.06 12.41 22.92
N SER A 75 -5.26 13.36 23.84
CA SER A 75 -5.33 13.11 25.28
C SER A 75 -6.60 12.36 25.70
N SER A 76 -7.68 12.46 24.93
CA SER A 76 -8.96 11.78 25.20
C SER A 76 -9.83 11.67 23.94
N GLU A 77 -10.82 10.78 24.00
CA GLU A 77 -11.81 10.65 22.92
C GLU A 77 -12.60 11.94 22.74
N SER A 78 -12.99 12.60 23.84
CA SER A 78 -13.67 13.88 23.78
C SER A 78 -12.84 14.98 23.13
N GLU A 79 -11.51 14.98 23.29
CA GLU A 79 -10.65 15.95 22.59
C GLU A 79 -10.65 15.71 21.08
N MET A 80 -10.57 14.45 20.64
CA MET A 80 -10.62 14.10 19.22
C MET A 80 -11.94 14.54 18.57
N MET A 81 -13.05 14.50 19.31
CA MET A 81 -14.39 14.84 18.78
C MET A 81 -14.70 16.35 18.75
N LYS A 82 -13.81 17.20 19.25
CA LYS A 82 -13.99 18.67 19.23
C LYS A 82 -13.74 19.23 17.84
#